data_AF-A0A7J8G7C2-F1
#
_entry.id   AF-A0A7J8G7C2-F1
#
_cell.length_a   1.000
_cell.length_b   1.000
_cell.length_c   1.000
_cell.angle_alpha   90.00
_cell.angle_beta   90.00
_cell.angle_gamma   90.00
#
_symmetry.space_group_name_H-M   'P 1'
#
loop_
_entity.id
_entity.type
_entity.pdbx_description
1 polymer ?
#
loop_
_entity_poly.entity_id
_entity_poly.type
_entity_poly.pdbx_seq_one_letter_code
_entity_poly.pdbx_strand_id
1 'polypeptide(L)'
;MAREAVRRLPEGTLSLWKREQAVLKARVVDRDTEAWQRDPAFSGLLRVGGLDVSFVKGDSVSACASLVVLSYPKLEVTRGTLASGHPALREAGVPGQGTMSSTIPSIG
;
A
#
# COMPACT_ATOMS: atom_id res chain seq x y z
N MET A 1 28.35 11.98 -4.09
CA MET A 1 28.05 12.42 -2.70
C MET A 1 26.73 13.18 -2.73
N ALA A 2 25.61 12.47 -2.57
CA ALA A 2 24.28 13.08 -2.64
C ALA A 2 24.03 13.86 -1.34
N ARG A 3 23.92 15.18 -1.46
CA ARG A 3 23.59 16.08 -0.36
C ARG A 3 22.21 15.74 0.16
N GLU A 4 22.18 15.36 1.42
CA GLU A 4 21.02 15.13 2.26
C GLU A 4 20.16 16.41 2.32
N ALA A 5 19.17 16.49 1.44
CA ALA A 5 18.10 17.47 1.55
C ALA A 5 16.98 16.87 2.42
N VAL A 6 17.26 16.66 3.72
CA VAL A 6 16.18 16.53 4.70
C VAL A 6 15.53 17.90 4.81
N ARG A 7 14.60 18.20 3.90
CA ARG A 7 13.66 19.30 4.11
C ARG A 7 12.92 18.99 5.40
N ARG A 8 13.19 19.76 6.46
CA ARG A 8 12.41 19.69 7.71
C ARG A 8 10.94 19.88 7.34
N LEU A 9 10.14 18.85 7.55
CA LEU A 9 8.69 18.94 7.41
C LEU A 9 8.17 19.99 8.41
N PRO A 10 7.17 20.80 8.03
CA PRO A 10 6.54 21.73 8.98
C PRO A 10 6.09 20.97 10.24
N GLU A 11 6.35 21.50 11.44
CA GLU A 11 6.03 20.84 12.71
C GLU A 11 4.54 20.46 12.82
N GLY A 12 3.66 21.27 12.23
CA GLY A 12 2.23 20.98 12.12
C GLY A 12 1.92 19.71 11.31
N THR A 13 2.68 19.44 10.23
CA THR A 13 2.52 18.22 9.41
C THR A 13 2.91 16.97 10.20
N LEU A 14 4.05 17.02 10.91
CA LEU A 14 4.49 15.89 11.74
C LEU A 14 3.49 15.59 12.87
N SER A 15 2.97 16.64 13.51
CA SER A 15 1.98 16.49 14.58
C SER A 15 0.67 15.89 14.08
N LEU A 16 0.21 16.32 12.90
CA LEU A 16 -0.95 15.74 12.23
C LEU A 16 -0.73 14.25 11.92
N TRP A 17 0.41 13.89 11.33
CA TRP A 17 0.70 12.51 10.96
C TRP A 17 0.82 11.58 12.17
N LYS A 18 1.43 12.03 13.27
CA LYS A 18 1.50 11.25 14.51
C LYS A 18 0.10 10.93 15.07
N ARG A 19 -0.79 11.93 15.06
CA ARG A 19 -2.18 11.74 15.48
C ARG A 19 -2.90 10.75 14.57
N GLU A 20 -2.74 10.91 13.26
CA GLU A 20 -3.38 10.03 12.28
C GLU A 20 -2.86 8.58 12.40
N GLN A 21 -1.55 8.38 12.56
CA GLN A 21 -0.97 7.06 12.82
C GLN A 21 -1.57 6.39 14.06
N ALA A 22 -1.80 7.13 15.15
CA ALA A 22 -2.44 6.59 16.34
C ALA A 22 -3.89 6.17 16.08
N VAL A 23 -4.66 7.00 15.35
CA VAL A 23 -6.05 6.70 14.98
C VAL A 23 -6.13 5.45 14.08
N LEU A 24 -5.25 5.35 13.08
CA LEU A 24 -5.22 4.21 12.16
C LEU A 24 -4.76 2.93 12.88
N LYS A 25 -3.74 3.03 13.74
CA LYS A 25 -3.26 1.89 14.55
C LYS A 25 -4.34 1.32 15.44
N ALA A 26 -5.18 2.16 16.03
CA ALA A 26 -6.31 1.73 16.86
C ALA A 26 -7.41 1.00 16.05
N ARG A 27 -7.41 1.09 14.72
CA ARG A 27 -8.36 0.42 13.82
C ARG A 27 -7.82 -0.90 13.24
N VAL A 28 -6.59 -1.29 13.56
CA VAL A 28 -6.00 -2.55 13.10
C VAL A 28 -6.75 -3.72 13.73
N VAL A 29 -7.15 -4.68 12.91
CA VAL A 29 -7.68 -5.97 13.34
C VAL A 29 -6.57 -7.00 13.18
N ASP A 30 -6.12 -7.57 14.30
CA ASP A 30 -4.96 -8.47 14.40
C ASP A 30 -5.33 -9.96 14.37
N ARG A 31 -6.53 -10.27 13.86
CA ARG A 31 -7.10 -11.62 13.80
C ARG A 31 -7.75 -11.87 12.45
N ASP A 32 -7.87 -13.15 12.09
CA ASP A 32 -8.54 -13.57 10.86
C ASP A 32 -10.02 -13.20 10.84
N THR A 33 -10.42 -12.45 9.82
CA THR A 33 -11.81 -12.02 9.59
C THR A 33 -12.53 -12.91 8.59
N GLU A 34 -11.80 -13.50 7.63
CA GLU A 34 -12.36 -14.23 6.50
C GLU A 34 -12.43 -15.75 6.77
N ALA A 35 -13.41 -16.41 6.14
CA ALA A 35 -13.57 -17.86 6.27
C ALA A 35 -12.37 -18.64 5.70
N TRP A 36 -11.83 -18.19 4.57
CA TRP A 36 -10.69 -18.83 3.90
C TRP A 36 -9.39 -18.76 4.73
N GLN A 37 -9.27 -17.83 5.68
CA GLN A 37 -8.10 -17.75 6.57
C GLN A 37 -8.07 -18.86 7.63
N ARG A 38 -9.24 -19.41 7.98
CA ARG A 38 -9.37 -20.45 9.01
C ARG A 38 -9.24 -21.86 8.45
N ASP A 39 -9.30 -22.00 7.13
CA ASP A 39 -9.12 -23.28 6.43
C ASP A 39 -7.62 -23.52 6.19
N PRO A 40 -7.05 -24.65 6.64
CA PRO A 40 -5.62 -24.93 6.47
C PRO A 40 -5.14 -24.97 5.00
N ALA A 41 -6.04 -25.22 4.05
CA ALA A 41 -5.76 -25.20 2.61
C ALA A 41 -6.13 -23.88 1.93
N PHE A 42 -6.57 -22.88 2.72
CA PHE A 42 -7.09 -21.59 2.25
C PHE A 42 -8.24 -21.72 1.26
N SER A 43 -9.11 -22.71 1.47
CA SER A 43 -10.25 -22.99 0.61
C SER A 43 -11.14 -21.74 0.46
N GLY A 44 -11.31 -21.28 -0.78
CA GLY A 44 -12.07 -20.05 -1.11
C GLY A 44 -11.21 -18.83 -1.41
N LEU A 45 -9.89 -18.87 -1.16
CA LEU A 45 -8.97 -17.84 -1.63
C LEU A 45 -8.72 -18.01 -3.14
N LEU A 46 -9.14 -17.03 -3.93
CA LEU A 46 -9.03 -17.11 -5.40
C LEU A 46 -7.88 -16.29 -5.97
N ARG A 47 -7.47 -15.23 -5.26
CA ARG A 47 -6.53 -14.24 -5.75
C ARG A 47 -5.65 -13.72 -4.62
N VAL A 48 -4.39 -13.48 -4.92
CA VAL A 48 -3.41 -12.86 -4.01
C VAL A 48 -2.84 -11.62 -4.70
N GLY A 49 -2.83 -10.50 -3.97
CA GLY A 49 -2.24 -9.25 -4.42
C GLY A 49 -0.82 -9.06 -3.90
N GLY A 50 0.08 -8.50 -4.71
CA GLY A 50 1.40 -8.05 -4.31
C GLY A 50 1.60 -6.58 -4.66
N LEU A 51 2.13 -5.79 -3.74
CA LEU A 51 2.43 -4.37 -3.92
C LEU A 51 3.91 -4.12 -3.60
N ASP A 52 4.63 -3.50 -4.53
CA ASP A 52 5.99 -2.99 -4.32
C ASP A 52 6.05 -1.48 -4.60
N VAL A 53 6.89 -0.77 -3.84
CA VAL A 53 7.20 0.64 -4.05
C VAL A 53 8.71 0.83 -4.05
N SER A 54 9.24 1.29 -5.18
CA SER A 54 10.66 1.48 -5.40
C SER A 54 10.98 2.96 -5.67
N PHE A 55 11.85 3.56 -4.87
CA PHE A 55 12.29 4.96 -5.06
C PHE A 55 13.39 5.07 -6.13
N VAL A 56 13.36 6.17 -6.88
CA VAL A 56 14.38 6.44 -7.89
C VAL A 56 15.71 6.76 -7.19
N LYS A 57 16.80 6.10 -7.61
CA LYS A 57 18.11 6.30 -7.00
C LYS A 57 18.52 7.78 -7.08
N GLY A 58 18.78 8.38 -5.92
CA GLY A 58 19.16 9.79 -5.82
C GLY A 58 18.00 10.78 -5.79
N ASP A 59 16.74 10.30 -5.80
CA ASP A 59 15.52 11.09 -5.67
C ASP A 59 14.67 10.52 -4.53
N SER A 60 14.45 11.33 -3.48
CA SER A 60 13.71 10.93 -2.29
C SER A 60 12.19 11.17 -2.40
N VAL A 61 11.72 11.63 -3.56
CA VAL A 61 10.31 12.00 -3.80
C VAL A 61 9.71 11.11 -4.88
N SER A 62 10.44 10.84 -5.96
CA SER A 62 9.94 10.00 -7.04
C SER A 62 10.02 8.52 -6.70
N ALA A 63 8.88 7.84 -6.81
CA ALA A 63 8.77 6.39 -6.66
C ALA A 63 7.96 5.77 -7.81
N CYS A 64 8.24 4.51 -8.08
CA CYS A 64 7.43 3.64 -8.92
C CYS A 64 6.66 2.69 -7.99
N ALA A 65 5.36 2.55 -8.22
CA ALA A 65 4.53 1.56 -7.53
C ALA A 65 4.08 0.48 -8.52
N SER A 66 4.14 -0.78 -8.11
CA SER A 66 3.65 -1.92 -8.88
C SER A 66 2.64 -2.71 -8.06
N LEU A 67 1.45 -2.94 -8.63
CA LEU A 67 0.43 -3.82 -8.07
C LEU A 67 0.22 -5.00 -9.03
N VAL A 68 0.35 -6.21 -8.50
CA VAL A 68 0.07 -7.46 -9.23
C VAL A 68 -1.01 -8.26 -8.52
N VAL A 69 -1.83 -8.97 -9.29
CA VAL A 69 -2.84 -9.91 -8.79
C VAL A 69 -2.62 -11.26 -9.45
N LEU A 70 -2.36 -12.27 -8.64
CA LEU A 70 -2.11 -13.63 -9.07
C LEU A 70 -3.34 -14.49 -8.78
N SER A 71 -3.59 -15.50 -9.60
CA SER A 71 -4.54 -16.56 -9.29
C SER A 71 -4.00 -17.40 -8.12
N TYR A 72 -4.88 -17.93 -7.28
CA TYR A 72 -4.53 -18.88 -6.23
C TYR A 72 -5.31 -20.18 -6.45
N PRO A 73 -4.68 -21.36 -6.28
CA PRO A 73 -3.30 -21.60 -5.82
C PRO A 73 -2.23 -21.59 -6.92
N LYS A 74 -2.59 -21.33 -8.19
CA LYS A 74 -1.68 -21.49 -9.34
C LYS A 74 -0.56 -20.44 -9.42
N LEU A 75 -0.73 -19.29 -8.79
CA LEU A 75 0.19 -18.16 -8.80
C LEU A 75 0.51 -17.63 -10.20
N GLU A 76 -0.49 -17.64 -11.09
CA GLU A 76 -0.36 -17.06 -12.43
C GLU A 76 -0.81 -15.60 -12.42
N VAL A 77 -0.10 -14.72 -13.12
CA VAL A 77 -0.47 -13.30 -13.18
C VAL A 77 -1.79 -13.14 -13.95
N THR A 78 -2.81 -12.65 -13.26
CA THR A 78 -4.12 -12.35 -13.85
C THR A 78 -4.30 -10.87 -14.16
N ARG A 79 -3.60 -9.99 -13.43
CA ARG A 79 -3.57 -8.54 -13.69
C ARG A 79 -2.29 -7.93 -13.12
N GLY A 80 -1.61 -7.09 -13.90
CA GLY A 80 -0.51 -6.24 -13.44
C GLY A 80 -0.80 -4.77 -13.77
N THR A 81 -0.45 -3.85 -12.88
CA THR A 81 -0.48 -2.41 -13.16
C THR A 81 0.80 -1.78 -12.64
N LEU A 82 1.53 -1.09 -13.53
CA LEU A 82 2.69 -0.28 -13.19
C LEU A 82 2.26 1.17 -13.19
N ALA A 83 2.51 1.85 -12.08
CA ALA A 83 2.33 3.28 -11.97
C ALA A 83 3.69 3.94 -11.71
N SER A 84 4.28 4.51 -12.76
CA SER A 84 5.36 5.48 -12.63
C SER A 84 4.76 6.85 -12.34
N GLY A 85 5.40 7.65 -11.47
CA GLY A 85 4.91 8.96 -11.05
C GLY A 85 4.81 10.01 -12.16
N HIS A 86 3.75 9.95 -12.98
CA HIS A 86 2.97 11.04 -13.60
C HIS A 86 1.90 10.45 -14.56
N PRO A 87 0.82 11.18 -14.92
CA PRO A 87 -0.44 11.34 -14.19
C PRO A 87 -1.38 10.10 -14.17
N ALA A 88 -0.91 8.88 -14.47
CA ALA A 88 -1.79 7.70 -14.47
C ALA A 88 -2.31 7.30 -13.06
N LEU A 89 -1.69 7.81 -12.00
CA LEU A 89 -2.24 7.77 -10.64
C LEU A 89 -3.06 9.01 -10.25
N ARG A 90 -3.21 10.06 -11.08
CA ARG A 90 -4.17 11.13 -10.75
C ARG A 90 -5.62 10.64 -10.84
N GLU A 91 -5.93 9.67 -11.69
CA GLU A 91 -7.26 9.02 -11.70
C GLU A 91 -7.38 7.88 -10.68
N ALA A 92 -6.29 7.46 -10.05
CA ALA A 92 -6.29 6.51 -8.94
C ALA A 92 -5.84 7.15 -7.60
N GLY A 93 -5.81 8.49 -7.52
CA GLY A 93 -4.97 9.15 -6.51
C GLY A 93 -4.84 10.67 -6.65
N VAL A 94 -5.88 11.39 -7.09
CA VAL A 94 -6.19 12.66 -6.40
C VAL A 94 -7.40 12.39 -5.53
N PRO A 95 -7.16 12.30 -4.23
CA PRO A 95 -8.18 12.76 -3.33
C PRO A 95 -7.55 13.68 -2.29
N GLY A 96 -8.05 14.92 -2.24
CA GLY A 96 -8.54 15.31 -0.92
C GLY A 96 -9.52 14.20 -0.51
N GLN A 97 -9.21 13.48 0.57
CA GLN A 97 -9.96 12.29 1.06
C GLN A 97 -9.61 10.93 0.41
N GLY A 98 -8.37 10.50 0.52
CA GLY A 98 -7.97 9.13 0.18
C GLY A 98 -7.99 8.27 1.43
N THR A 99 -9.19 7.89 1.88
CA THR A 99 -9.35 6.86 2.88
C THR A 99 -8.73 5.57 2.32
N MET A 100 -7.49 5.24 2.73
CA MET A 100 -7.09 3.83 2.84
C MET A 100 -7.89 3.22 4.00
N SER A 101 -9.19 3.07 3.74
CA SER A 101 -10.12 2.25 4.50
C SER A 101 -10.35 0.98 3.68
N SER A 102 -9.28 0.36 3.18
CA SER A 102 -9.42 -0.94 2.55
C SER A 102 -9.48 -1.98 3.68
N THR A 103 -10.65 -2.57 3.89
CA THR A 103 -10.87 -3.71 4.79
C THR A 103 -10.26 -5.00 4.24
N ILE A 104 -9.22 -4.89 3.40
CA ILE A 104 -8.60 -6.02 2.71
C ILE A 104 -7.55 -6.61 3.65
N PRO A 105 -7.60 -7.92 3.95
CA PRO A 105 -6.54 -8.59 4.69
C PRO A 105 -5.18 -8.37 4.01
N SER A 106 -4.19 -7.92 4.78
CA SER A 106 -2.86 -7.60 4.28
C SER A 106 -1.78 -8.22 5.18
N ILE A 107 -0.63 -8.49 4.57
CA ILE A 107 0.57 -9.01 5.22
C ILE A 107 1.72 -8.09 4.80
N GLY A 108 2.56 -7.70 5.75
CA GLY A 108 3.72 -6.81 5.55
C GLY A 108 5.01 -7.46 6.02
#